data_AF-F3KEZ4-F1
#
_entry.id   AF-F3KEZ4-F1
#
_cell.length_a   1.000
_cell.length_b   1.000
_cell.length_c   1.000
_cell.angle_alpha   90.00
_cell.angle_beta   90.00
_cell.angle_gamma   90.00
#
_symmetry.space_group_name_H-M   'P 1'
#
loop_
_entity.id
_entity.type
_entity.pdbx_description
1 polymer ?
#
loop_
_entity_poly.entity_id
_entity_poly.type
_entity_poly.pdbx_seq_one_letter_code
_entity_poly.pdbx_strand_id
1 'polypeptide(L)' 'MTEKTTLPYTKKEFIYECCLRGLQGSLANPNQQASIASLVRDAEKLWEELQEWEQQNAARE' A
#
# COMPACT_ATOMS: atom_id res chain seq x y z
N MET A 1 18.94 -12.98 8.30
CA MET A 1 17.62 -13.64 8.41
C MET A 1 16.71 -12.69 9.16
N THR A 2 15.79 -12.05 8.46
CA THR A 2 14.61 -11.44 9.08
C THR A 2 13.44 -11.97 8.26
N GLU A 3 13.00 -13.18 8.61
CA GLU A 3 11.63 -13.59 8.35
C GLU A 3 10.74 -12.58 9.08
N LYS A 4 10.37 -11.52 8.37
CA LYS A 4 9.19 -10.76 8.73
C LYS A 4 8.03 -11.66 8.35
N THR A 5 7.60 -12.49 9.28
CA THR A 5 6.29 -13.14 9.21
C THR A 5 5.29 -12.01 8.99
N THR A 6 4.87 -11.82 7.74
CA THR A 6 3.88 -10.83 7.33
C THR A 6 2.57 -11.27 7.95
N LEU A 7 2.29 -10.80 9.16
CA LEU A 7 0.92 -10.71 9.63
C LEU A 7 0.11 -10.02 8.52
N PRO A 8 -1.12 -10.47 8.23
CA PRO A 8 -1.95 -9.78 7.25
C PRO A 8 -2.11 -8.34 7.74
N TYR A 9 -1.64 -7.38 6.94
CA TYR A 9 -1.82 -5.97 7.27
C TYR A 9 -3.30 -5.69 7.46
N THR A 10 -3.67 -4.94 8.50
CA THR A 10 -5.01 -4.35 8.47
C THR A 10 -5.07 -3.30 7.36
N LYS A 11 -6.26 -3.07 6.76
CA LYS A 11 -6.45 -2.04 5.72
C LYS A 11 -5.85 -0.68 6.12
N LYS A 12 -6.01 -0.30 7.40
CA LYS A 12 -5.48 0.96 7.93
C LYS A 12 -3.95 1.01 7.93
N GLU A 13 -3.29 -0.07 8.36
CA GLU A 13 -1.83 -0.15 8.38
C GLU A 13 -1.26 -0.14 6.96
N PHE A 14 -1.88 -0.88 6.04
CA PHE A 14 -1.51 -0.87 4.63
C PHE A 14 -1.59 0.53 4.02
N ILE A 15 -2.73 1.21 4.19
CA ILE A 15 -2.92 2.57 3.67
C ILE A 15 -1.88 3.53 4.26
N TYR A 16 -1.64 3.45 5.57
CA TYR A 16 -0.64 4.28 6.24
C TYR A 16 0.76 4.06 5.66
N GLU A 17 1.17 2.81 5.50
CA GLU A 17 2.47 2.41 4.95
C GLU A 17 2.65 2.84 3.48
N CYS A 18 1.60 2.75 2.66
CA CYS A 18 1.60 3.25 1.28
C CYS A 18 1.72 4.77 1.22
N CYS A 19 0.93 5.49 2.02
CA CYS A 19 0.97 6.95 2.08
C CYS A 19 2.34 7.45 2.57
N LEU A 20 2.92 6.79 3.58
CA LEU A 20 4.23 7.14 4.13
C LEU A 20 5.34 7.05 3.05
N ARG A 21 5.36 5.95 2.28
CA ARG A 21 6.33 5.76 1.19
C ARG A 21 6.10 6.75 0.05
N GLY A 22 4.84 6.99 -0.32
CA GLY A 22 4.49 7.97 -1.35
C GLY A 22 4.90 9.39 -0.97
N LEU A 23 4.72 9.76 0.30
CA LEU A 23 5.17 11.04 0.84
C LEU A 23 6.69 11.16 0.85
N GLN A 24 7.41 10.12 1.29
CA GLN A 24 8.88 10.08 1.25
C GLN A 24 9.42 10.26 -0.17
N GLY A 25 8.79 9.63 -1.17
CA GLY A 25 9.13 9.82 -2.58
C GLY A 25 8.90 11.24 -3.07
N SER A 26 7.78 11.86 -2.66
CA SER A 26 7.47 13.25 -2.97
C SER A 26 8.47 14.23 -2.34
N LEU A 27 8.93 13.97 -1.11
CA LEU A 27 9.97 14.79 -0.46
C LEU A 27 11.35 14.64 -1.11
N ALA A 28 11.64 13.47 -1.69
CA ALA A 28 12.91 13.23 -2.39
C ALA A 28 12.96 13.88 -3.79
N ASN A 29 11.82 14.24 -4.37
CA ASN A 29 11.74 14.86 -5.70
C ASN A 29 10.87 16.13 -5.68
N PRO A 30 11.47 17.33 -5.69
CA PRO A 30 10.75 18.60 -5.59
C PRO A 30 9.78 18.86 -6.75
N ASN A 31 9.91 18.17 -7.88
CA ASN A 31 8.98 18.26 -9.02
C ASN A 31 7.74 17.37 -8.86
N GLN A 32 7.71 16.52 -7.83
CA GLN A 32 6.65 15.54 -7.62
C GLN A 32 5.91 15.89 -6.34
N GLN A 33 4.84 16.67 -6.47
CA GLN A 33 4.00 17.07 -5.33
C GLN A 33 2.84 16.08 -5.19
N ALA A 34 3.02 15.05 -4.36
CA ALA A 34 1.95 14.12 -4.06
C ALA A 34 1.00 14.76 -3.04
N SER A 35 -0.29 14.89 -3.38
CA SER A 35 -1.29 15.32 -2.40
C SER A 35 -1.61 14.16 -1.45
N ILE A 36 -1.83 14.43 -0.16
CA ILE A 36 -2.25 13.39 0.79
C ILE A 36 -3.55 12.72 0.31
N ALA A 37 -4.48 13.49 -0.27
CA ALA A 37 -5.73 12.97 -0.80
C ALA A 37 -5.55 12.04 -2.01
N SER A 38 -4.55 12.25 -2.87
CA SER A 38 -4.24 11.30 -3.95
C SER A 38 -3.57 10.05 -3.39
N LEU A 39 -2.61 10.20 -2.47
CA LEU A 39 -1.93 9.06 -1.84
C LEU A 39 -2.88 8.10 -1.13
N VAL A 40 -3.87 8.64 -0.40
CA VAL A 40 -4.88 7.82 0.29
C VAL A 40 -5.76 7.08 -0.72
N ARG A 41 -6.26 7.77 -1.75
CA ARG A 41 -7.10 7.14 -2.80
C ARG A 41 -6.36 6.04 -3.56
N ASP A 42 -5.10 6.30 -3.91
CA ASP A 42 -4.26 5.32 -4.60
C ASP A 42 -4.00 4.11 -3.70
N ALA A 43 -3.73 4.33 -2.40
CA ALA A 43 -3.55 3.27 -1.43
C ALA A 43 -4.83 2.45 -1.17
N GLU A 44 -6.01 3.08 -1.20
CA GLU A 44 -7.29 2.37 -1.10
C GLU A 44 -7.51 1.45 -2.30
N LYS A 45 -7.20 1.92 -3.51
CA LYS A 45 -7.29 1.09 -4.72
C LYS A 45 -6.31 -0.09 -4.68
N LEU A 46 -5.07 0.17 -4.28
CA LEU A 46 -4.05 -0.89 -4.13
C LEU A 46 -4.47 -1.95 -3.10
N TRP A 47 -5.20 -1.56 -2.06
CA TRP A 47 -5.75 -2.51 -1.10
C TRP A 47 -6.81 -3.41 -1.74
N GLU A 48 -7.72 -2.85 -2.54
CA GLU A 48 -8.73 -3.63 -3.27
C GLU A 48 -8.08 -4.64 -4.22
N GLU A 49 -7.10 -4.20 -5.01
CA GLU A 49 -6.32 -5.06 -5.92
C GLU A 49 -5.60 -6.20 -5.18
N LEU A 50 -5.05 -5.92 -3.98
CA LEU A 50 -4.43 -6.94 -3.14
C LEU A 50 -5.44 -8.00 -2.68
N GLN A 51 -6.62 -7.57 -2.22
CA GLN A 51 -7.66 -8.50 -1.76
C GLN A 51 -8.18 -9.37 -2.91
N GLU A 52 -8.36 -8.80 -4.11
CA GLU A 52 -8.73 -9.57 -5.31
C GLU A 52 -7.67 -10.62 -5.66
N TRP A 53 -6.38 -10.26 -5.60
CA TRP A 53 -5.28 -11.19 -5.85
C TRP A 53 -5.20 -12.31 -4.80
N GLU A 54 -5.37 -12.00 -3.52
CA GLU A 54 -5.40 -12.99 -2.44
C GLU A 54 -6.55 -13.99 -2.62
N GLN A 55 -7.75 -13.50 -2.99
CA GLN A 55 -8.90 -14.36 -3.28
C GLN A 55 -8.67 -15.28 -4.49
N GLN A 56 -8.05 -14.76 -5.56
CA GLN A 56 -7.74 -15.56 -6.75
C GLN A 56 -6.69 -16.64 -6.47
N ASN A 57 -5.72 -16.36 -5.60
CA ASN A 57 -4.71 -17.35 -5.22
C ASN A 57 -5.27 -18.39 -4.25
N ALA A 58 -6.09 -17.99 -3.29
CA ALA A 58 -6.77 -18.92 -2.40
C ALA A 58 -7.70 -19.88 -3.16
N ALA A 59 -8.24 -19.47 -4.32
CA ALA A 59 -9.06 -20.33 -5.18
C ALA A 59 -8.24 -21.29 -6.07
N ARG A 60 -6.91 -21.15 -6.10
CA ARG A 60 -5.99 -22.00 -6.88
C ARG A 60 -5.31 -23.08 -6.05
N GLU A 61 -5.37 -22.96 -4.73
CA GLU A 61 -4.91 -23.96 -3.75
C GLU A 61 -6.03 -24.96 -3.38
#